data_AF-Q137X3-F1
#
_entry.id   AF-Q137X3-F1
#
_cell.length_a   1.000
_cell.length_b   1.000
_cell.length_c   1.000
_cell.angle_alpha   90.00
_cell.angle_beta   90.00
_cell.angle_gamma   90.00
#
_symmetry.space_group_name_H-M   'P 1'
#
loop_
_entity.id
_entity.type
_entity.pdbx_description
1 polymer ?
#
loop_
_entity_poly.entity_id
_entity_poly.type
_entity_poly.pdbx_seq_one_letter_code
_entity_poly.pdbx_strand_id
1 'polypeptide(L)'
;MLIAVASQNFWTVTAHAGKSRRFLVFKVAPCRAPLEVDRLELPKELTIHEFKGEGAHPLDRVSVSAGGIERGTTFCLLRPTPKRRRQVR
;
A
#
# COMPACT_ATOMS: atom_id res chain seq x y z
N MET A 1 -8.63 8.25 -9.14
CA MET A 1 -7.93 7.02 -8.69
C MET A 1 -7.31 7.28 -7.32
N LEU A 2 -7.25 6.28 -6.43
CA LEU A 2 -6.57 6.40 -5.14
C LEU A 2 -5.22 5.65 -5.19
N ILE A 3 -4.16 6.28 -4.72
CA ILE A 3 -2.80 5.71 -4.68
C ILE A 3 -2.30 5.76 -3.24
N ALA A 4 -1.90 4.62 -2.68
CA ALA A 4 -1.23 4.56 -1.39
C ALA A 4 0.30 4.58 -1.56
N VAL A 5 1.02 5.42 -0.82
CA VAL A 5 2.49 5.47 -0.85
C VAL A 5 3.03 5.09 0.53
N ALA A 6 3.81 4.02 0.60
CA ALA A 6 4.40 3.52 1.83
C ALA A 6 5.45 4.51 2.35
N SER A 7 5.29 4.97 3.58
CA SER A 7 6.17 5.97 4.20
C SER A 7 6.64 5.53 5.57
N GLN A 8 7.83 5.97 5.99
CA GLN A 8 8.28 5.79 7.39
C GLN A 8 7.57 6.76 8.33
N ASN A 9 7.45 8.03 7.92
CA ASN A 9 7.03 9.14 8.79
C ASN A 9 6.01 10.07 8.14
N PHE A 10 5.30 9.65 7.08
CA PHE A 10 4.42 10.49 6.24
C PHE A 10 5.13 11.59 5.43
N TRP A 11 6.46 11.63 5.46
CA TRP A 11 7.29 12.55 4.66
C TRP A 11 8.28 11.80 3.77
N THR A 12 8.88 10.73 4.28
CA THR A 12 9.90 9.95 3.59
C THR A 12 9.33 8.63 3.09
N VAL A 13 9.45 8.37 1.79
CA VAL A 13 9.05 7.07 1.22
C VAL A 13 10.00 5.99 1.73
N THR A 14 9.43 4.89 2.23
CA THR A 14 10.23 3.81 2.83
C THR A 14 10.96 2.98 1.79
N ALA A 15 12.16 2.52 2.15
CA ALA A 15 12.92 1.53 1.36
C ALA A 15 12.32 0.11 1.44
N HIS A 16 11.38 -0.16 2.35
CA HIS A 16 10.77 -1.49 2.51
C HIS A 16 9.25 -1.40 2.60
N ALA A 17 8.56 -1.41 1.47
CA ALA A 17 7.10 -1.38 1.38
C ALA A 17 6.44 -2.55 2.12
N GLY A 18 7.07 -3.73 2.10
CA GLY A 18 6.53 -4.97 2.69
C GLY A 18 6.40 -4.94 4.21
N LYS A 19 7.31 -4.25 4.91
CA LYS A 19 7.29 -4.07 6.38
C LYS A 19 6.68 -2.74 6.81
N SER A 20 6.36 -1.88 5.85
CA SER A 20 5.82 -0.56 6.15
C SER A 20 4.41 -0.67 6.71
N ARG A 21 4.16 0.10 7.75
CA ARG A 21 2.85 0.20 8.39
C ARG A 21 2.12 1.46 7.98
N ARG A 22 2.83 2.48 7.52
CA ARG A 22 2.25 3.79 7.22
C ARG A 22 2.18 4.01 5.72
N PHE A 23 1.05 4.53 5.28
CA PHE A 23 0.76 4.82 3.89
C PHE A 23 0.07 6.19 3.76
N LEU A 24 0.53 6.98 2.81
CA LEU A 24 -0.11 8.22 2.39
C LEU A 24 -1.07 7.92 1.24
N VAL A 25 -2.33 8.31 1.34
CA VAL A 25 -3.32 8.09 0.28
C VAL A 25 -3.50 9.38 -0.52
N PHE A 26 -3.20 9.30 -1.81
CA PHE A 26 -3.36 10.37 -2.76
C PHE A 26 -4.55 10.11 -3.69
N LYS A 27 -5.41 11.11 -3.84
CA LYS A 27 -6.41 11.17 -4.89
C LYS A 27 -5.79 11.80 -6.12
N VAL A 28 -5.73 11.03 -7.19
CA VAL A 28 -5.22 11.45 -8.50
C VAL A 28 -6.36 11.54 -9.50
N ALA A 29 -6.38 12.65 -10.23
CA ALA A 29 -7.27 12.90 -11.35
C ALA A 29 -6.44 13.35 -12.58
N PRO A 30 -6.90 13.06 -13.81
CA PRO A 30 -6.23 13.50 -15.02
C PRO A 30 -6.00 15.02 -15.01
N CYS A 31 -4.81 15.44 -15.44
CA CYS A 31 -4.43 16.85 -15.55
C CYS A 31 -4.55 17.66 -14.24
N ARG A 32 -4.53 17.01 -13.08
CA ARG A 32 -4.50 17.67 -11.76
C ARG A 32 -3.34 17.17 -10.93
N ALA A 33 -2.82 18.05 -10.09
CA ALA A 33 -1.84 17.65 -9.09
C ALA A 33 -2.46 16.60 -8.13
N PRO A 34 -1.69 15.60 -7.69
CA PRO A 34 -2.13 14.66 -6.66
C PRO A 34 -2.53 15.39 -5.38
N LEU A 35 -3.67 15.03 -4.80
CA LEU A 35 -4.12 15.56 -3.52
C LEU A 35 -4.00 14.49 -2.44
N GLU A 36 -3.31 14.79 -1.34
CA GLU A 36 -3.34 13.94 -0.15
C GLU A 36 -4.75 14.00 0.46
N VAL A 37 -5.40 12.85 0.58
CA VAL A 37 -6.79 12.76 1.07
C VAL A 37 -6.91 11.94 2.35
N ASP A 38 -5.95 11.06 2.63
CA ASP A 38 -5.99 10.20 3.82
C ASP A 38 -4.60 9.70 4.20
N ARG A 39 -4.44 9.26 5.46
CA ARG A 39 -3.24 8.66 6.02
C ARG A 39 -3.60 7.37 6.70
N LEU A 40 -3.08 6.27 6.19
CA LEU A 40 -3.41 4.95 6.67
C LEU A 40 -2.26 4.39 7.52
N GLU A 41 -2.56 4.02 8.76
CA GLU A 41 -1.64 3.32 9.65
C GLU A 41 -2.15 1.90 9.90
N LEU A 42 -1.38 0.92 9.46
CA LEU A 42 -1.67 -0.50 9.60
C LEU A 42 -1.15 -1.01 10.96
N PRO A 43 -1.94 -1.85 11.65
CA PRO A 43 -1.45 -2.77 12.66
C PRO A 43 -0.31 -3.63 12.10
N LYS A 44 0.59 -4.10 12.97
CA LYS A 44 1.77 -4.86 12.55
C LYS A 44 1.38 -6.17 11.85
N GLU A 45 0.30 -6.76 12.33
CA GLU A 45 -0.35 -7.99 11.88
C GLU A 45 -0.96 -7.86 10.48
N LEU A 46 -1.24 -6.61 10.05
CA LEU A 46 -1.79 -6.27 8.74
C LEU A 46 -0.73 -5.66 7.82
N THR A 47 0.56 -5.82 8.13
CA THR A 47 1.62 -5.49 7.16
C THR A 47 1.58 -6.47 6.00
N ILE A 48 1.99 -6.05 4.80
CA ILE A 48 2.00 -6.92 3.61
C ILE A 48 2.84 -8.19 3.84
N HIS A 49 3.90 -8.10 4.65
CA HIS A 49 4.69 -9.26 5.06
C HIS A 49 3.99 -10.22 6.02
N GLU A 50 3.24 -9.71 7.00
CA GLU A 50 2.61 -10.56 8.02
C GLU A 50 1.17 -10.94 7.67
N PHE A 51 0.53 -10.25 6.72
CA PHE A 51 -0.84 -10.49 6.33
C PHE A 51 -0.99 -11.84 5.62
N LYS A 52 -1.58 -12.80 6.33
CA LYS A 52 -1.77 -14.18 5.84
C LYS A 52 -2.88 -14.34 4.81
N GLY A 53 -3.62 -13.28 4.48
CA GLY A 53 -4.66 -13.32 3.44
C GLY A 53 -6.08 -13.66 3.92
N GLU A 54 -6.33 -13.63 5.23
CA GLU A 54 -7.69 -13.76 5.76
C GLU A 54 -8.32 -12.37 5.98
N GLY A 55 -9.33 -12.05 5.18
CA GLY A 55 -10.16 -10.85 5.33
C GLY A 55 -9.89 -9.74 4.32
N ALA A 56 -10.69 -8.68 4.41
CA ALA A 56 -10.49 -7.46 3.61
C ALA A 56 -9.27 -6.70 4.13
N HIS A 57 -8.29 -6.46 3.27
CA HIS A 57 -7.12 -5.69 3.63
C HIS A 57 -7.45 -4.20 3.58
N PRO A 58 -7.00 -3.36 4.53
CA PRO A 58 -7.25 -1.91 4.46
C PRO A 58 -6.72 -1.24 3.19
N LEU A 59 -5.72 -1.86 2.53
CA LEU A 59 -5.19 -1.43 1.22
C LEU A 59 -6.11 -1.80 0.04
N ASP A 60 -7.12 -2.65 0.20
CA ASP A 60 -8.08 -2.99 -0.87
C ASP A 60 -8.91 -1.77 -1.30
N ARG A 61 -8.94 -0.72 -0.48
CA ARG A 61 -9.61 0.56 -0.79
C ARG A 61 -8.84 1.42 -1.79
N VAL A 62 -7.55 1.17 -2.01
CA VAL A 62 -6.72 1.94 -2.93
C VAL A 62 -6.49 1.18 -4.23
N SER A 63 -6.31 1.90 -5.34
CA SER A 63 -6.16 1.27 -6.66
C SER A 63 -4.73 0.75 -6.90
N VAL A 64 -3.75 1.43 -6.32
CA VAL A 64 -2.31 1.10 -6.44
C VAL A 64 -1.64 1.45 -5.12
N SER A 65 -0.69 0.63 -4.67
CA SER A 65 0.23 0.97 -3.60
C SER A 65 1.68 1.00 -4.11
N ALA A 66 2.45 2.01 -3.72
CA ALA A 66 3.84 2.22 -4.12
C ALA A 66 4.77 2.28 -2.90
N GLY A 67 5.96 1.70 -3.00
CA GLY A 67 7.01 1.84 -1.99
C GLY A 67 8.30 1.15 -2.41
N GLY A 68 9.38 1.40 -1.68
CA GLY A 68 10.70 0.83 -1.99
C GLY A 68 10.77 -0.67 -1.72
N ILE A 69 11.69 -1.34 -2.41
CA ILE A 69 12.10 -2.72 -2.11
C ILE A 69 13.45 -2.73 -1.39
N GLU A 70 13.70 -3.80 -0.64
CA GLU A 70 14.86 -4.01 0.23
C GLU A 70 16.25 -3.85 -0.41
N ARG A 71 16.33 -3.76 -1.74
CA ARG A 71 17.58 -3.55 -2.48
C ARG A 71 17.35 -2.55 -3.63
N GLY A 72 17.60 -1.28 -3.34
CA GLY A 72 17.77 -0.22 -4.35
C GLY A 72 16.52 0.61 -4.67
N THR A 73 16.75 1.68 -5.42
CA THR A 73 15.82 2.77 -5.85
C THR A 73 14.58 2.30 -6.63
N THR A 74 14.36 0.98 -6.71
CA THR A 74 13.25 0.36 -7.42
C THR A 74 11.98 0.43 -6.58
N PHE A 75 10.96 1.10 -7.11
CA PHE A 75 9.64 1.14 -6.50
C PHE A 75 8.80 -0.06 -6.94
N CYS A 76 8.22 -0.78 -6.00
CA CYS A 76 7.24 -1.83 -6.29
C CYS A 76 5.85 -1.20 -6.38
N LEU A 77 5.24 -1.24 -7.57
CA LEU A 77 3.84 -0.89 -7.76
C LEU A 77 3.00 -2.14 -7.62
N LEU A 78 2.31 -2.25 -6.48
CA LEU A 78 1.38 -3.33 -6.23
C LEU A 78 -0.03 -2.84 -6.55
N ARG A 79 -0.76 -3.61 -7.34
CA ARG A 79 -2.23 -3.50 -7.37
C ARG A 79 -2.76 -4.41 -6.26
N PRO A 80 -3.32 -3.85 -5.17
CA PRO A 80 -3.99 -4.68 -4.18
C PRO A 80 -5.18 -5.35 -4.87
N THR A 81 -5.07 -6.66 -5.06
CA THR A 81 -6.18 -7.49 -5.50
C THR A 81 -6.76 -8.18 -4.27
N PRO A 82 -8.08 -8.26 -4.13
CA PRO A 82 -8.67 -9.07 -3.08
C PRO A 82 -8.18 -10.51 -3.28
N LYS A 83 -7.49 -11.08 -2.28
CA LYS A 83 -7.04 -12.47 -2.35
C LYS A 83 -8.27 -13.37 -2.43
N ARG A 84 -8.64 -13.80 -3.64
CA ARG A 84 -9.67 -14.82 -3.84
C ARG A 84 -9.25 -16.08 -3.08
N ARG A 85 -10.12 -16.58 -2.20
CA ARG A 85 -10.03 -17.93 -1.63
C ARG A 85 -9.68 -18.89 -2.76
N ARG A 86 -8.51 -19.54 -2.71
CA ARG A 86 -8.31 -20.80 -3.43
C ARG A 86 -9.28 -21.78 -2.78
N GLN A 87 -10.43 -21.97 -3.42
CA GLN A 87 -11.34 -23.05 -3.08
C GLN A 87 -10.59 -24.34 -3.43
N VAL A 88 -9.97 -24.94 -2.42
CA VAL A 88 -9.39 -26.29 -2.51
C VAL A 88 -10.57 -27.20 -2.82
N ARG A 89 -10.54 -27.83 -4.00
CA ARG A 89 -11.45 -28.91 -4.38
C ARG A 89 -11.00 -30.20 -3.71
#